data_AF-X1AY63-F1
#
_entry.id   AF-X1AY63-F1
#
_cell.length_a   1.000
_cell.length_b   1.000
_cell.length_c   1.000
_cell.angle_alpha   90.00
_cell.angle_beta   90.00
_cell.angle_gamma   90.00
#
_symmetry.space_group_name_H-M   'P 1'
#
loop_
_entity.id
_entity.type
_entity.pdbx_description
1 polymer ?
#
loop_
_entity_poly.entity_id
_entity_poly.type
_entity_poly.pdbx_seq_one_letter_code
_entity_poly.pdbx_strand_id
1 'polypeptide(L)'
;LGFDVRDDVKLFDFGLAREIQPRDKVEGSNPETFKLTGQTGSYRYMAPEVAKERPYNQTADVYSFSILLAYVSQQETIVIQP
;
A
#
# COMPACT_ATOMS: atom_id res chain seq x y z
N LEU A 1 3.67 6.27 -7.01
CA LEU A 1 3.90 7.66 -6.56
C LEU A 1 4.82 8.36 -7.54
N GLY A 2 4.60 9.63 -7.79
CA GLY A 2 5.47 10.47 -8.62
C GLY A 2 5.14 11.95 -8.41
N PHE A 3 5.86 12.81 -9.11
CA PHE A 3 5.67 14.26 -9.08
C PHE A 3 5.04 14.72 -10.40
N ASP A 4 4.15 15.70 -10.35
CA ASP A 4 3.68 16.39 -11.56
C ASP A 4 4.58 17.59 -11.93
N VAL A 5 4.19 18.33 -12.97
CA VAL A 5 4.94 19.51 -13.45
C VAL A 5 4.99 20.68 -12.47
N ARG A 6 4.27 20.60 -11.33
CA ARG A 6 4.23 21.60 -10.27
C ARG A 6 4.89 21.09 -8.99
N ASP A 7 5.61 19.97 -9.06
CA ASP A 7 6.22 19.27 -7.93
C ASP A 7 5.20 18.76 -6.89
N ASP A 8 3.92 18.61 -7.26
CA ASP A 8 2.92 17.99 -6.39
C ASP A 8 3.09 16.47 -6.37
N VAL A 9 3.13 15.88 -5.17
CA VAL A 9 3.14 14.42 -5.01
C VAL A 9 1.78 13.85 -5.43
N LYS A 10 1.80 12.85 -6.32
CA LYS A 10 0.61 12.17 -6.84
C LYS A 10 0.73 10.65 -6.75
N LEU A 11 -0.38 10.02 -6.40
CA LEU A 11 -0.55 8.56 -6.47
C LEU A 11 -0.87 8.16 -7.90
N PHE A 12 -0.23 7.09 -8.35
CA PHE A 12 -0.38 6.51 -9.68
C PHE A 12 -0.30 4.99 -9.56
N ASP A 13 -0.64 4.29 -10.64
CA ASP A 13 -0.70 2.82 -10.71
C ASP A 13 -1.79 2.20 -9.82
N PHE A 14 -3.05 2.43 -10.23
CA PHE A 14 -4.24 1.87 -9.59
C PHE A 14 -4.67 0.52 -10.18
N GLY A 15 -3.79 -0.18 -10.91
CA GLY A 15 -4.13 -1.46 -11.58
C GLY A 15 -4.58 -2.57 -10.62
N LEU A 16 -4.22 -2.45 -9.35
CA LEU A 16 -4.61 -3.37 -8.27
C LEU A 16 -5.62 -2.75 -7.29
N ALA A 17 -6.02 -1.49 -7.51
CA ALA A 17 -7.02 -0.84 -6.67
C ALA A 17 -8.34 -1.59 -6.78
N ARG A 18 -9.02 -1.76 -5.64
CA ARG A 18 -10.25 -2.52 -5.57
C ARG A 18 -11.29 -1.76 -4.78
N GLU A 19 -12.48 -1.65 -5.36
CA GLU A 19 -13.65 -1.15 -4.66
C GLU A 19 -14.12 -2.18 -3.63
N ILE A 20 -14.37 -1.72 -2.40
CA ILE A 20 -14.90 -2.56 -1.33
C ILE A 20 -16.40 -2.72 -1.53
N GLN A 21 -16.83 -3.97 -1.73
CA GLN A 21 -18.24 -4.29 -1.85
C GLN A 21 -18.75 -4.96 -0.58
N PRO A 22 -20.03 -4.75 -0.19
CA PRO A 22 -20.61 -5.40 1.00
C PRO A 22 -20.48 -6.93 0.97
N ARG A 23 -20.53 -7.54 -0.22
CA ARG A 23 -20.38 -8.99 -0.41
C ARG A 23 -18.98 -9.52 -0.04
N ASP A 24 -17.97 -8.67 -0.06
CA ASP A 24 -16.59 -9.05 0.25
C ASP A 24 -16.32 -9.02 1.76
N LYS A 25 -17.23 -8.43 2.57
CA LYS A 25 -17.06 -8.30 4.01
C LYS A 25 -17.03 -9.66 4.71
N VAL A 26 -16.09 -9.83 5.63
CA VAL A 26 -15.99 -11.01 6.48
C VAL A 26 -16.81 -10.78 7.76
N GLU A 27 -17.91 -11.51 7.90
CA GLU A 27 -18.74 -11.47 9.11
C GLU A 27 -17.96 -11.92 10.35
N GLY A 28 -18.20 -11.26 11.48
CA GLY A 28 -17.53 -11.57 12.74
C GLY A 28 -16.05 -11.19 12.82
N SER A 29 -15.49 -10.51 11.81
CA SER A 29 -14.12 -9.97 11.89
C SER A 29 -14.05 -8.70 12.74
N ASN A 30 -13.06 -8.63 13.65
CA ASN A 30 -12.70 -7.43 14.39
C ASN A 30 -11.17 -7.28 14.42
N PRO A 31 -10.58 -6.28 13.74
CA PRO A 31 -11.24 -5.24 12.95
C PRO A 31 -11.96 -5.78 11.71
N GLU A 32 -12.82 -4.96 11.10
CA GLU A 32 -13.54 -5.30 9.87
C GLU A 32 -12.56 -5.59 8.73
N THR A 33 -12.74 -6.73 8.06
CA THR A 33 -11.88 -7.18 6.95
C THR A 33 -12.71 -7.66 5.76
N PHE A 34 -12.06 -7.72 4.59
CA PHE A 34 -12.67 -8.07 3.32
C PHE A 34 -11.90 -9.17 2.61
N LYS A 35 -12.61 -10.02 1.85
CA LYS A 35 -12.04 -11.03 0.95
C LYS A 35 -11.57 -10.37 -0.34
N LEU A 36 -10.35 -9.86 -0.30
CA LEU A 36 -9.68 -9.21 -1.42
C LEU A 36 -8.63 -10.14 -2.04
N THR A 37 -7.99 -9.71 -3.12
CA THR A 37 -7.03 -10.54 -3.86
C THR A 37 -5.72 -10.68 -3.06
N GLY A 38 -5.38 -11.89 -2.63
CA GLY A 38 -4.11 -12.18 -1.97
C GLY A 38 -2.91 -12.11 -2.91
N GLN A 39 -1.70 -12.08 -2.34
CA GLN A 39 -0.42 -12.09 -3.07
C GLN A 39 -0.30 -11.03 -4.18
N THR A 40 -0.99 -9.90 -4.02
CA THR A 40 -1.02 -8.83 -5.01
C THR A 40 -0.15 -7.65 -4.59
N GLY A 41 0.51 -7.03 -5.57
CA GLY A 41 1.46 -5.94 -5.37
C GLY A 41 2.92 -6.40 -5.32
N SER A 42 3.83 -5.44 -5.15
CA SER A 42 5.26 -5.71 -5.10
C SER A 42 5.67 -6.28 -3.74
N TYR A 43 6.36 -7.43 -3.72
CA TYR A 43 6.74 -8.15 -2.50
C TYR A 43 7.43 -7.29 -1.42
N ARG A 44 8.24 -6.30 -1.80
CA ARG A 44 8.95 -5.42 -0.85
C ARG A 44 8.02 -4.53 -0.02
N TYR A 45 6.83 -4.22 -0.51
CA TYR A 45 5.86 -3.32 0.15
C TYR A 45 4.62 -4.06 0.63
N MET A 46 4.53 -5.37 0.38
CA MET A 46 3.36 -6.18 0.64
C MET A 46 3.18 -6.44 2.14
N ALA A 47 1.99 -6.16 2.65
CA ALA A 47 1.64 -6.47 4.03
C ALA A 47 1.61 -8.00 4.28
N PRO A 48 2.00 -8.47 5.47
CA PRO A 48 2.13 -9.90 5.76
C PRO A 48 0.80 -10.66 5.65
N GLU A 49 -0.34 -10.02 5.93
CA GLU A 49 -1.68 -10.59 5.77
C GLU A 49 -2.05 -10.79 4.30
N VAL A 50 -1.62 -9.89 3.41
CA VAL A 50 -1.82 -10.01 1.96
C VAL A 50 -0.98 -11.15 1.40
N ALA A 51 0.28 -11.26 1.84
CA ALA A 51 1.18 -12.35 1.44
C ALA A 51 0.70 -13.73 1.90
N LYS A 52 -0.01 -13.79 3.03
CA LYS A 52 -0.62 -15.01 3.61
C LYS A 52 -2.05 -15.26 3.13
N GLU A 53 -2.55 -14.47 2.17
CA GLU A 53 -3.91 -14.58 1.63
C GLU A 53 -5.02 -14.53 2.70
N ARG A 54 -4.76 -13.80 3.80
CA ARG A 54 -5.77 -13.58 4.84
C ARG A 54 -6.67 -12.41 4.45
N PRO A 55 -7.93 -12.37 4.88
CA PRO A 55 -8.76 -11.18 4.74
C PRO A 55 -8.06 -9.96 5.32
N TYR A 56 -8.13 -8.84 4.60
CA TYR A 56 -7.44 -7.61 4.96
C TYR A 56 -8.33 -6.40 4.64
N ASN A 57 -7.87 -5.23 5.05
CA ASN A 57 -8.54 -3.95 4.82
C ASN A 57 -7.50 -2.89 4.43
N GLN A 58 -7.87 -1.62 4.50
CA GLN A 58 -7.00 -0.50 4.14
C GLN A 58 -5.71 -0.39 4.99
N THR A 59 -5.57 -1.13 6.10
CA THR A 59 -4.29 -1.15 6.86
C THR A 59 -3.16 -1.78 6.06
N ALA A 60 -3.46 -2.63 5.09
CA ALA A 60 -2.45 -3.15 4.16
C ALA A 60 -1.77 -2.00 3.37
N ASP A 61 -2.54 -0.99 2.97
CA ASP A 61 -2.01 0.20 2.30
C ASP A 61 -1.15 1.03 3.25
N VAL A 62 -1.56 1.17 4.52
CA VAL A 62 -0.77 1.84 5.57
C VAL A 62 0.57 1.16 5.81
N TYR A 63 0.61 -0.18 5.80
CA TYR A 63 1.86 -0.94 5.88
C TYR A 63 2.79 -0.59 4.72
N SER A 64 2.29 -0.66 3.47
CA SER A 64 3.09 -0.35 2.28
C SER A 64 3.61 1.09 2.28
N PHE A 65 2.77 2.04 2.71
CA PHE A 65 3.14 3.45 2.87
C PHE A 65 4.23 3.66 3.92
N SER A 66 4.20 2.89 5.02
CA SER A 66 5.22 2.97 6.07
C SER A 66 6.60 2.54 5.56
N ILE A 67 6.67 1.49 4.73
CA ILE A 67 7.92 1.05 4.09
C ILE A 67 8.47 2.12 3.16
N LEU A 68 7.59 2.73 2.35
CA LEU A 68 7.96 3.83 1.48
C LEU A 68 8.49 5.03 2.28
N LEU A 69 7.78 5.44 3.33
CA LEU A 69 8.21 6.55 4.18
C LEU A 69 9.57 6.26 4.81
N ALA A 70 9.76 5.06 5.36
CA ALA A 70 11.04 4.64 5.91
C ALA A 70 12.16 4.71 4.86
N TYR A 71 11.89 4.32 3.61
CA TYR A 71 12.85 4.42 2.51
C TYR A 71 13.20 5.88 2.18
N VAL A 72 12.21 6.77 2.11
CA VAL A 72 12.43 8.21 1.86
C VAL A 72 13.17 8.87 3.02
N SER A 73 12.84 8.54 4.27
CA SER A 73 13.51 9.09 5.46
C SER A 73 14.97 8.65 5.59
N GLN A 74 15.35 7.53 4.99
CA GLN A 74 16.73 7.05 4.97
C GLN A 74 17.59 7.71 3.89
N GLN A 75 16.99 8.49 2.97
CA GLN A 75 17.75 9.26 1.99
C GLN A 75 18.28 10.55 2.60
N GLU A 76 19.24 10.44 3.52
CA GLU A 76 20.12 11.56 3.88
C GLU A 76 21.24 11.66 2.83
N THR A 77 21.32 12.82 2.15
CA THR A 77 22.51 13.30 1.41
C THR A 77 22.94 12.50 0.17
N ILE A 78 22.26 12.71 -0.96
CA ILE A 78 23.00 12.98 -2.20
C ILE A 78 22.81 14.46 -2.50
N VAL A 79 23.54 15.29 -1.75
CA VAL A 79 23.97 16.58 -2.31
C VAL A 79 24.84 16.20 -3.49
N ILE A 80 24.27 16.32 -4.68
CA ILE A 80 25.04 16.46 -5.92
C ILE A 80 25.98 17.65 -5.72
N GLN A 81 27.18 17.38 -5.21
CA GLN A 81 28.30 18.31 -5.33
C GLN A 81 28.72 18.32 -6.81
N PRO A 82 29.12 19.50 -7.32
CA PRO A 82 29.10 19.84 -8.75
C PRO A 82 29.97 18.95 -9.64
#